data_AF-A0A927Y260-F1
#
_entry.id   AF-A0A927Y260-F1
#
_cell.length_a   1.000
_cell.length_b   1.000
_cell.length_c   1.000
_cell.angle_alpha   90.00
_cell.angle_beta   90.00
_cell.angle_gamma   90.00
#
_symmetry.space_group_name_H-M   'P 1'
#
loop_
_entity.id
_entity.type
_entity.pdbx_description
1 polymer ?
#
loop_
_entity_poly.entity_id
_entity_poly.type
_entity_poly.pdbx_seq_one_letter_code
_entity_poly.pdbx_strand_id
1 'polypeptide(L)'
;MGYKIRNTIKKSKMVFVVMAVVWIALGILLMAPIAVSLVESLESTASGTFDSNNFFSILFTKFGTIGSNMGKVFRPKYISTYGKCMGWCTFGVLVLGIYGMLKSMPRNEYTDIEHGSSDWSTNKEKYKILSPNKGILLAEKHYLPVDKRGNVNVMVVGRFRFW
;
A
#
# COMPACT_ATOMS: atom_id res chain seq x y z
N MET A 1 5.62 -10.07 19.99
CA MET A 1 6.37 -9.41 18.89
C MET A 1 6.10 -10.03 17.51
N GLY A 2 5.84 -11.33 17.40
CA GLY A 2 5.58 -12.00 16.10
C GLY A 2 4.33 -11.55 15.34
N TYR A 3 3.26 -11.11 16.03
CA TYR A 3 2.02 -10.70 15.35
C TYR A 3 2.22 -9.44 14.48
N LYS A 4 3.05 -8.48 14.92
CA LYS A 4 3.31 -7.23 14.18
C LYS A 4 3.99 -7.52 12.85
N ILE A 5 5.03 -8.35 12.88
CA ILE A 5 5.81 -8.74 11.70
C ILE A 5 4.93 -9.57 10.76
N ARG A 6 4.21 -10.57 11.28
CA ARG A 6 3.33 -11.45 10.49
C ARG A 6 2.20 -10.68 9.79
N ASN A 7 1.57 -9.71 10.46
CA ASN A 7 0.52 -8.91 9.86
C ASN A 7 1.07 -7.94 8.80
N THR A 8 2.23 -7.34 9.06
CA THR A 8 2.92 -6.45 8.11
C THR A 8 3.31 -7.21 6.83
N ILE A 9 3.83 -8.43 6.95
CA ILE A 9 4.16 -9.30 5.79
C ILE A 9 2.90 -9.70 5.00
N LYS A 10 1.77 -9.93 5.68
CA LYS A 10 0.51 -10.21 4.97
C LYS A 10 0.02 -9.02 4.14
N LYS A 11 0.17 -7.80 4.66
CA LYS A 11 -0.23 -6.56 3.98
C LYS A 11 0.81 -6.03 2.98
N SER A 12 2.06 -6.49 3.06
CA SER A 12 3.17 -5.93 2.28
C SER A 12 3.05 -6.15 0.77
N LYS A 13 2.33 -7.21 0.32
CA LYS A 13 2.18 -7.50 -1.12
C LYS A 13 1.63 -6.31 -1.92
N MET A 14 0.60 -5.64 -1.38
CA MET A 14 0.01 -4.47 -2.04
C MET A 14 0.97 -3.27 -2.01
N VAL A 15 1.73 -3.11 -0.93
CA VAL A 15 2.73 -2.05 -0.78
C VAL A 15 3.86 -2.19 -1.82
N PHE A 16 4.35 -3.41 -2.06
CA PHE A 16 5.36 -3.65 -3.11
C PHE A 16 4.87 -3.31 -4.51
N VAL A 17 3.61 -3.63 -4.82
CA VAL A 17 3.00 -3.26 -6.12
C VAL A 17 2.93 -1.74 -6.26
N VAL A 18 2.45 -1.04 -5.24
CA VAL A 18 2.39 0.43 -5.25
C VAL A 18 3.79 1.04 -5.41
N MET A 19 4.79 0.55 -4.68
CA MET A 19 6.17 1.02 -4.81
C MET A 19 6.73 0.81 -6.22
N ALA A 20 6.48 -0.34 -6.84
CA ALA A 20 6.93 -0.61 -8.20
C ALA A 20 6.29 0.33 -9.23
N VAL A 21 4.98 0.56 -9.13
CA VAL A 21 4.27 1.50 -10.03
C VAL A 21 4.80 2.92 -9.87
N VAL A 22 4.98 3.38 -8.63
CA VAL A 22 5.55 4.70 -8.33
C VAL A 22 6.98 4.80 -8.88
N TRP A 23 7.81 3.77 -8.70
CA TRP A 23 9.18 3.75 -9.20
C TRP A 23 9.24 3.86 -10.73
N ILE A 24 8.38 3.13 -11.46
CA ILE A 24 8.29 3.23 -12.93
C ILE A 24 7.85 4.64 -13.35
N ALA A 25 6.82 5.19 -12.70
CA ALA A 25 6.30 6.52 -13.00
C ALA A 25 7.36 7.60 -12.78
N LEU A 26 8.09 7.56 -11.66
CA LEU A 26 9.20 8.50 -11.39
C LEU A 26 10.34 8.34 -12.40
N GLY A 27 10.65 7.10 -12.81
CA GLY A 27 11.65 6.83 -13.83
C GLY A 27 11.35 7.55 -15.15
N ILE A 28 10.12 7.43 -15.63
CA ILE A 28 9.68 7.99 -16.91
C ILE A 28 9.44 9.50 -16.82
N LEU A 29 8.70 9.94 -15.80
CA LEU A 29 8.22 11.33 -15.72
C LEU A 29 9.28 12.30 -15.17
N LEU A 30 10.18 11.84 -14.30
CA LEU A 30 11.17 12.69 -13.64
C LEU A 30 12.61 12.33 -14.02
N MET A 31 13.02 11.07 -13.89
CA MET A 31 14.43 10.71 -14.05
C MET A 31 14.89 10.79 -15.50
N ALA A 32 14.03 10.44 -16.47
CA ALA A 32 14.34 10.56 -17.88
C ALA A 32 14.61 12.02 -18.32
N PRO A 33 13.74 13.02 -18.05
CA PRO A 33 14.05 14.41 -18.39
C PRO A 33 15.27 14.95 -17.65
N ILE A 34 15.47 14.59 -16.38
CA ILE A 34 16.65 15.00 -15.59
C ILE A 34 17.96 14.46 -16.21
N ALA A 35 17.98 13.19 -16.60
CA ALA A 35 19.18 12.60 -17.19
C ALA A 35 19.54 13.24 -18.54
N VAL A 36 18.54 13.54 -19.37
CA VAL A 36 18.74 14.21 -20.66
C VAL A 36 19.22 15.64 -20.46
N SER A 37 18.61 16.40 -19.54
CA SER A 37 19.01 17.79 -19.30
C SER A 37 20.39 17.90 -18.67
N LEU A 38 20.79 16.97 -17.80
CA LEU A 38 22.16 16.93 -17.25
C LEU A 38 23.19 16.81 -18.37
N VAL A 39 23.01 15.87 -19.28
CA VAL A 39 23.94 15.65 -20.39
C VAL A 39 23.94 16.82 -21.37
N GLU A 40 22.77 17.35 -21.75
CA GLU A 40 22.68 18.48 -22.69
C GLU A 40 23.26 19.78 -22.08
N SER A 41 23.09 20.03 -20.78
CA SER A 41 23.63 21.22 -20.10
C SER A 41 25.15 21.22 -19.98
N LEU A 42 25.77 20.05 -19.82
CA LEU A 42 27.23 19.91 -19.73
C LEU A 42 27.92 20.16 -21.07
N GLU A 43 27.26 19.88 -22.18
CA GLU A 43 27.80 20.11 -23.52
C GLU A 43 27.61 21.53 -24.04
N SER A 44 26.54 22.21 -23.63
CA SER A 44 26.32 23.61 -24.00
C SER A 44 27.37 24.56 -23.43
N THR A 45 28.15 24.11 -22.44
CA THR A 45 29.23 24.88 -21.86
C THR A 45 30.56 24.40 -22.44
N ALA A 46 31.28 25.26 -23.17
CA ALA A 46 32.54 24.93 -23.83
C ALA A 46 33.65 24.41 -22.88
N SER A 47 33.54 24.70 -21.59
CA SER A 47 34.45 24.24 -20.52
C SER A 47 34.01 22.97 -19.80
N GLY A 48 32.87 22.35 -20.17
CA GLY A 48 32.32 21.18 -19.49
C GLY A 48 31.83 21.46 -18.05
N THR A 49 31.70 22.74 -17.67
CA THR A 49 31.24 23.15 -16.35
C THR A 49 29.71 23.17 -16.29
N PHE A 50 29.17 22.65 -15.19
CA PHE A 50 27.73 22.61 -14.95
C PHE A 50 27.18 24.02 -14.67
N ASP A 51 26.26 24.48 -15.50
CA ASP A 51 25.51 25.72 -15.31
C ASP A 51 24.07 25.40 -14.86
N SER A 52 23.74 25.78 -13.63
CA SER A 52 22.43 25.51 -13.03
C SER A 52 21.29 26.23 -13.77
N ASN A 53 21.50 27.46 -14.25
CA ASN A 53 20.44 28.23 -14.89
C ASN A 53 20.07 27.61 -16.24
N ASN A 54 21.07 27.24 -17.02
CA ASN A 54 20.87 26.56 -18.29
C ASN A 54 20.27 25.16 -18.08
N PHE A 55 20.73 24.43 -17.07
CA PHE A 55 20.15 23.13 -16.71
C PHE A 55 18.65 23.21 -16.40
N PHE A 56 18.21 24.13 -15.54
CA PHE A 56 16.79 24.25 -15.19
C PHE A 56 15.94 24.70 -16.38
N SER A 57 16.45 25.60 -17.23
CA SER A 57 15.79 25.99 -18.48
C SER A 57 15.55 24.76 -19.37
N ILE A 58 16.60 23.98 -19.65
CA ILE A 58 16.50 22.77 -20.47
C ILE A 58 15.57 21.75 -19.79
N LEU A 59 15.71 21.53 -18.48
CA LEU A 59 14.91 20.57 -17.72
C LEU A 59 13.40 20.86 -17.87
N PHE A 60 12.98 22.11 -17.68
CA PHE A 60 11.56 22.47 -17.80
C PHE A 60 11.03 22.30 -19.22
N THR A 61 11.85 22.53 -20.25
CA THR A 61 11.45 22.21 -21.63
C THR A 61 11.32 20.70 -21.85
N LYS A 62 12.20 19.89 -21.26
CA LYS A 62 12.17 18.43 -21.41
C LYS A 62 11.00 17.78 -20.70
N PHE A 63 10.44 18.37 -19.64
CA PHE A 63 9.22 17.84 -19.02
C PHE A 63 8.04 17.80 -20.00
N GLY A 64 7.97 18.71 -20.97
CA GLY A 64 6.94 18.70 -22.01
C GLY A 64 7.13 17.62 -23.08
N THR A 65 8.30 16.96 -23.15
CA THR A 65 8.68 16.07 -24.26
C THR A 65 9.08 14.67 -23.79
N ILE A 66 8.29 14.08 -22.88
CA ILE A 66 8.55 12.78 -22.22
C ILE A 66 8.85 11.67 -23.23
N GLY A 67 8.04 11.53 -24.29
CA GLY A 67 8.24 10.48 -25.31
C GLY A 67 9.59 10.56 -26.01
N SER A 68 10.05 11.78 -26.34
CA SER A 68 11.36 11.97 -26.98
C SER A 68 12.52 11.70 -26.02
N ASN A 69 12.36 12.05 -24.73
CA ASN A 69 13.37 11.79 -23.72
C ASN A 69 13.60 10.30 -23.53
N MET A 70 12.51 9.51 -23.54
CA MET A 70 12.61 8.05 -23.43
C MET A 70 13.43 7.42 -24.55
N GLY A 71 13.26 7.89 -25.79
CA GLY A 71 14.10 7.44 -26.91
C GLY A 71 15.57 7.89 -26.81
N LYS A 72 15.84 9.00 -26.13
CA LYS A 72 17.20 9.54 -25.94
C LYS A 72 17.97 8.85 -24.82
N VAL A 73 17.34 8.54 -23.68
CA VAL A 73 18.02 7.96 -22.51
C VAL A 73 18.65 6.60 -22.77
N PHE A 74 18.13 5.82 -23.72
CA PHE A 74 18.71 4.53 -24.11
C PHE A 74 19.89 4.63 -25.10
N ARG A 75 20.26 5.84 -25.54
CA ARG A 75 21.43 6.03 -26.39
C ARG A 75 22.72 5.96 -25.55
N PRO A 76 23.86 5.52 -26.12
CA PRO A 76 25.12 5.30 -25.39
C PRO A 76 25.60 6.52 -24.58
N LYS A 77 25.33 7.72 -25.09
CA LYS A 77 25.67 8.99 -24.45
C LYS A 77 24.91 9.28 -23.15
N TYR A 78 23.65 8.85 -23.05
CA TYR A 78 22.76 9.20 -21.93
C TYR A 78 22.59 8.05 -20.93
N ILE A 79 22.80 6.80 -21.36
CA ILE A 79 22.45 5.61 -20.59
C ILE A 79 23.18 5.50 -19.25
N SER A 80 24.45 5.92 -19.20
CA SER A 80 25.25 5.93 -17.96
C SER A 80 24.69 6.92 -16.94
N THR A 81 24.38 8.14 -17.38
CA THR A 81 23.79 9.18 -16.52
C THR A 81 22.38 8.78 -16.06
N TYR A 82 21.56 8.26 -16.97
CA TYR A 82 20.22 7.77 -16.65
C TYR A 82 20.26 6.62 -15.64
N GLY A 83 21.18 5.66 -15.80
CA GLY A 83 21.37 4.57 -14.84
C GLY A 83 21.72 5.08 -13.43
N LYS A 84 22.58 6.10 -13.32
CA LYS A 84 22.90 6.74 -12.03
C LYS A 84 21.68 7.43 -11.41
N CYS A 85 20.94 8.21 -12.20
CA CYS A 85 19.70 8.85 -11.75
C CYS A 85 18.66 7.82 -11.28
N MET A 86 18.50 6.72 -12.02
CA MET A 86 17.59 5.63 -11.67
C MET A 86 18.05 4.92 -10.39
N GLY A 87 19.35 4.74 -10.18
CA GLY A 87 19.91 4.19 -8.95
C GLY A 87 19.54 5.03 -7.73
N TRP A 88 19.71 6.35 -7.80
CA TRP A 88 19.29 7.28 -6.73
C TRP A 88 17.78 7.26 -6.50
N CYS A 89 16.98 7.20 -7.58
CA CYS A 89 15.53 7.07 -7.49
C CYS A 89 15.12 5.78 -6.75
N THR A 90 15.79 4.67 -7.06
CA THR A 90 15.55 3.37 -6.43
C THR A 90 15.85 3.43 -4.94
N PHE A 91 17.00 4.00 -4.57
CA PHE A 91 17.37 4.19 -3.17
C PHE A 91 16.34 5.03 -2.41
N GLY A 92 15.91 6.16 -2.99
CA GLY A 92 14.89 7.02 -2.39
C GLY A 92 13.54 6.32 -2.17
N VAL A 93 13.04 5.61 -3.19
CA VAL A 93 11.78 4.87 -3.09
C VAL A 93 11.86 3.74 -2.06
N LEU A 94 13.00 3.05 -1.95
CA LEU A 94 13.21 2.03 -0.93
C LEU A 94 13.20 2.61 0.48
N VAL A 95 13.89 3.73 0.72
CA VAL A 95 13.89 4.40 2.03
C VAL A 95 12.49 4.84 2.43
N LEU A 96 11.75 5.48 1.51
CA LEU A 96 10.37 5.90 1.74
C LEU A 96 9.43 4.69 1.94
N GLY A 97 9.67 3.62 1.20
CA GLY A 97 8.95 2.36 1.32
C GLY A 97 9.13 1.74 2.70
N ILE A 98 10.37 1.60 3.17
CA ILE A 98 10.68 1.09 4.51
C ILE A 98 10.05 1.98 5.59
N TYR A 99 10.18 3.30 5.45
CA TYR A 99 9.56 4.24 6.39
C TYR A 99 8.03 4.09 6.43
N GLY A 100 7.38 3.98 5.26
CA GLY A 100 5.94 3.73 5.15
C GLY A 100 5.53 2.41 5.79
N MET A 101 6.31 1.34 5.58
CA MET A 101 6.08 0.04 6.21
C MET A 101 6.18 0.12 7.74
N LEU A 102 7.22 0.75 8.28
CA LEU A 102 7.39 0.96 9.72
C LEU A 102 6.22 1.76 10.32
N LYS A 103 5.78 2.82 9.64
CA LYS A 103 4.64 3.64 10.08
C LYS A 103 3.30 2.88 10.03
N SER A 104 3.15 1.96 9.08
CA SER A 104 1.95 1.13 8.90
C SER A 104 1.87 -0.09 9.84
N MET A 105 2.90 -0.35 10.65
CA MET A 105 2.88 -1.50 11.54
C MET A 105 1.75 -1.40 12.58
N PRO A 106 1.03 -2.50 12.85
CA PRO A 106 -0.05 -2.50 13.84
C PRO A 106 0.51 -2.19 15.23
N ARG A 107 -0.10 -1.23 15.92
CA ARG A 107 0.34 -0.79 17.25
C ARG A 107 -0.05 -1.79 18.33
N ASN A 108 -1.18 -2.47 18.16
CA ASN A 108 -1.73 -3.47 19.07
C ASN A 108 -2.18 -4.76 18.34
N GLU A 109 -2.53 -5.81 19.07
CA GLU A 109 -2.95 -7.11 18.49
C GLU A 109 -4.34 -7.07 17.85
N TYR A 110 -5.12 -6.05 18.17
CA TYR A 110 -6.50 -5.90 17.76
C TYR A 110 -6.69 -4.89 16.60
N THR A 111 -5.60 -4.48 15.95
CA THR A 111 -5.68 -3.53 14.83
C THR A 111 -6.36 -4.22 13.66
N ASP A 112 -7.40 -3.59 13.09
CA ASP A 112 -8.29 -4.15 12.06
C ASP A 112 -9.13 -5.36 12.50
N ILE A 113 -9.28 -5.58 13.82
CA ILE A 113 -10.27 -6.50 14.38
C ILE A 113 -11.48 -5.65 14.80
N GLU A 114 -12.60 -5.80 14.10
CA GLU A 114 -13.86 -5.18 14.52
C GLU A 114 -14.33 -5.83 15.82
N HIS A 115 -14.45 -5.05 16.88
CA HIS A 115 -14.92 -5.53 18.18
C HIS A 115 -16.45 -5.63 18.15
N GLY A 116 -16.96 -6.64 17.44
CA GLY A 116 -18.35 -7.02 17.51
C GLY A 116 -18.58 -7.95 18.70
N SER A 117 -19.62 -7.70 19.50
CA SER A 117 -20.10 -8.62 20.53
C SER A 117 -20.43 -10.02 20.00
N SER A 118 -20.51 -10.21 18.68
CA SER A 118 -20.66 -11.50 18.02
C SER A 118 -19.44 -12.42 18.17
N ASP A 119 -18.22 -11.87 18.20
CA ASP A 119 -16.99 -12.69 18.30
C ASP A 119 -16.79 -13.24 19.72
N TRP A 120 -17.36 -12.56 20.72
CA TRP A 120 -17.41 -12.99 22.13
C TRP A 120 -18.20 -14.30 22.32
N SER A 121 -19.20 -14.59 21.48
CA SER A 121 -20.05 -15.78 21.61
C SER A 121 -19.47 -17.05 20.94
N THR A 122 -18.29 -16.99 20.34
CA THR A 122 -17.77 -18.08 19.49
C THR A 122 -17.49 -19.38 20.26
N ASN A 123 -17.02 -19.29 21.51
CA ASN A 123 -16.49 -20.46 22.22
C ASN A 123 -17.06 -20.73 23.63
N LYS A 124 -17.81 -19.81 24.26
CA LYS A 124 -18.20 -19.98 25.67
C LYS A 124 -19.65 -19.62 26.04
N GLU A 125 -20.37 -18.89 25.19
CA GLU A 125 -21.78 -18.53 25.43
C GLU A 125 -22.76 -19.21 24.48
N LYS A 126 -22.44 -20.43 24.05
CA LYS A 126 -23.47 -21.25 23.42
C LYS A 126 -24.39 -21.73 24.53
N TYR A 127 -25.61 -21.19 24.59
CA TYR A 127 -26.68 -21.84 25.33
C TYR A 127 -26.74 -23.31 24.88
N LYS A 128 -26.76 -24.24 25.84
CA LYS A 128 -26.86 -25.68 25.58
C LYS A 128 -27.97 -25.89 24.57
N ILE A 129 -27.65 -26.49 23.41
CA ILE A 129 -28.58 -26.69 22.30
C ILE A 129 -29.84 -27.36 22.86
N LEU A 130 -30.95 -26.63 22.90
CA LEU A 130 -32.25 -27.26 23.11
C LEU A 130 -32.70 -27.92 21.81
N SER A 131 -33.51 -28.96 21.95
CA SER A 131 -34.10 -29.67 20.81
C SER A 131 -34.85 -28.69 19.88
N PRO A 132 -34.90 -28.97 18.56
CA PRO A 132 -35.64 -28.15 17.59
C PRO A 132 -37.10 -27.87 17.98
N ASN A 133 -37.67 -28.77 18.78
CA ASN A 133 -39.07 -28.74 19.19
C ASN A 133 -39.31 -27.99 20.51
N LYS A 134 -38.28 -27.45 21.18
CA LYS A 134 -38.38 -26.85 22.52
C LYS A 134 -37.63 -25.52 22.69
N GLY A 135 -37.38 -24.77 21.63
CA GLY A 135 -36.67 -23.48 21.75
C GLY A 135 -36.96 -22.48 20.64
N ILE A 136 -36.62 -21.21 20.89
CA ILE A 136 -36.73 -20.11 19.92
C ILE A 136 -35.53 -20.19 18.98
N LEU A 137 -35.75 -20.29 17.67
CA LEU A 137 -34.69 -20.38 16.67
C LEU A 137 -33.92 -19.05 16.58
N LEU A 138 -32.63 -19.09 16.88
CA LEU A 138 -31.71 -17.96 16.76
C LEU A 138 -30.92 -17.97 15.44
N ALA A 139 -30.46 -19.15 15.06
CA ALA A 139 -29.69 -19.43 13.84
C ALA A 139 -29.84 -20.93 13.51
N GLU A 140 -29.31 -21.37 12.36
CA GLU A 140 -29.37 -22.77 11.96
C GLU A 140 -28.77 -23.67 13.06
N LYS A 141 -29.61 -24.56 13.63
CA LYS A 141 -29.27 -25.47 14.74
C LYS A 141 -28.95 -24.78 16.07
N HIS A 142 -29.35 -23.53 16.27
CA HIS A 142 -29.17 -22.79 17.52
C HIS A 142 -30.52 -22.32 18.07
N TYR A 143 -30.84 -22.75 19.29
CA TYR A 143 -32.15 -22.56 19.92
C TYR A 143 -31.99 -21.99 21.33
N LEU A 144 -32.77 -20.95 21.67
CA LEU A 144 -32.88 -20.41 23.03
C LEU A 144 -33.95 -21.16 23.83
N PRO A 145 -33.72 -21.42 25.14
CA PRO A 145 -34.77 -21.92 26.02
C PRO A 145 -35.91 -20.91 26.14
N VAL A 146 -37.14 -21.41 26.06
CA VAL A 146 -38.36 -20.62 26.28
C VAL A 146 -38.50 -20.25 27.77
N ASP A 147 -38.06 -21.16 28.65
CA ASP A 147 -38.10 -21.01 30.11
C ASP A 147 -36.89 -20.26 30.68
N LYS A 148 -36.53 -19.11 30.11
CA LYS A 148 -35.48 -18.25 30.69
C LYS A 148 -36.07 -17.35 31.78
N ARG A 149 -35.38 -17.26 32.91
CA ARG A 149 -35.73 -16.32 34.00
C ARG A 149 -35.38 -14.89 33.55
N GLY A 150 -36.37 -14.02 33.31
CA GLY A 150 -36.17 -12.61 32.94
C GLY A 150 -36.89 -12.19 31.65
N ASN A 151 -36.51 -11.04 31.09
CA ASN A 151 -37.14 -10.50 29.87
C ASN A 151 -36.97 -11.46 28.67
N VAL A 152 -38.10 -11.89 28.10
CA VAL A 152 -38.15 -12.85 26.99
C VAL A 152 -37.79 -12.26 25.64
N ASN A 153 -37.87 -10.93 25.49
CA ASN A 153 -37.57 -10.26 24.23
C ASN A 153 -36.12 -10.49 23.80
N VAL A 154 -35.93 -10.91 22.55
CA VAL A 154 -34.62 -11.14 21.94
C VAL A 154 -34.57 -10.35 20.64
N MET A 155 -33.60 -9.46 20.51
CA MET A 155 -33.31 -8.78 19.25
C MET A 155 -32.30 -9.63 18.49
N VAL A 156 -32.72 -10.20 17.37
CA VAL A 156 -31.83 -10.93 16.46
C VAL A 156 -31.25 -9.94 15.46
N VAL A 157 -29.95 -9.65 15.56
CA VAL A 157 -29.25 -8.78 14.61
C VAL A 157 -28.51 -9.66 13.60
N GLY A 158 -29.08 -9.80 12.41
CA GLY A 158 -28.44 -10.49 11.29
C GLY A 158 -27.35 -9.62 10.65
N ARG A 159 -26.13 -10.17 10.50
CA ARG A 159 -25.08 -9.54 9.68
C ARG A 159 -25.17 -10.11 8.26
N PHE A 160 -25.63 -9.29 7.31
CA PHE A 160 -25.52 -9.60 5.89
C PHE A 160 -24.12 -9.21 5.41
N ARG A 161 -23.32 -10.19 4.99
CA ARG A 161 -22.04 -9.95 4.30
C ARG A 161 -22.26 -10.15 2.81
N PHE A 162 -22.18 -9.07 2.04
CA PHE A 162 -21.93 -9.16 0.60
C PHE A 162 -20.42 -9.30 0.39
N TRP A 163 -20.02 -10.32 -0.38
CA TRP A 163 -18.65 -10.51 -0.85
C TRP A 163 -18.54 -9.98 -2.27
#